data_AF-A0A4S2S4P1-F1
#
_entry.id   AF-A0A4S2S4P1-F1
#
_cell.length_a   1.000
_cell.length_b   1.000
_cell.length_c   1.000
_cell.angle_alpha   90.00
_cell.angle_beta   90.00
_cell.angle_gamma   90.00
#
_symmetry.space_group_name_H-M   'P 1'
#
loop_
_entity.id
_entity.type
_entity.pdbx_description
1 polymer ?
#
loop_
_entity_poly.entity_id
_entity_poly.type
_entity_poly.pdbx_seq_one_letter_code
_entity_poly.pdbx_strand_id
1 'polypeptide(L)'
;MFREVAERGWSVTPSGGRVLTDLRPETSNTYADRLAEETTINGRGMTDYDLPAAPHERTPLLIRRCLAYVCACLRKAHEHFGDTQVKAYVSLSFADTEEALLTSNVTFCTPLPDVRPYIPDVEAVTDAAVAEITLEDCSAWA
;
A
#
# COMPACT_ATOMS: atom_id res chain seq x y z
N MET A 1 -9.27 -4.11 10.86
CA MET A 1 -8.95 -2.66 10.83
C MET A 1 -7.49 -2.47 10.41
N PHE A 2 -7.10 -1.40 9.71
CA PHE A 2 -5.72 -1.19 9.23
C PHE A 2 -4.63 -1.36 10.28
N ARG A 3 -4.93 -0.97 11.51
CA ARG A 3 -4.05 -1.15 12.66
C ARG A 3 -3.79 -2.62 12.98
N GLU A 4 -4.81 -3.47 12.91
CA GLU A 4 -4.68 -4.91 13.18
C GLU A 4 -3.80 -5.57 12.12
N VAL A 5 -3.96 -5.21 10.85
CA VAL A 5 -3.13 -5.71 9.75
C VAL A 5 -1.65 -5.35 9.97
N ALA A 6 -1.38 -4.09 10.33
CA ALA A 6 -0.02 -3.66 10.65
C ALA A 6 0.55 -4.35 11.90
N GLU A 7 -0.27 -4.54 12.94
CA GLU A 7 0.13 -5.21 14.20
C GLU A 7 0.45 -6.69 14.00
N ARG A 8 -0.30 -7.38 13.13
CA ARG A 8 -0.04 -8.77 12.72
C ARG A 8 1.21 -8.91 11.86
N GLY A 9 1.62 -7.82 11.23
CA GLY A 9 2.92 -7.66 10.61
C GLY A 9 3.06 -8.44 9.31
N TRP A 10 4.24 -9.01 9.11
CA TRP A 10 4.68 -9.52 7.82
C TRP A 10 5.00 -11.01 7.87
N SER A 11 4.94 -11.62 6.69
CA SER A 11 5.31 -13.00 6.45
C SER A 11 6.00 -13.13 5.08
N VAL A 12 6.59 -14.30 4.83
CA VAL A 12 7.21 -14.65 3.56
C VAL A 12 6.45 -15.80 2.93
N THR A 13 6.09 -15.65 1.66
CA THR A 13 5.46 -16.72 0.86
C THR A 13 6.50 -17.74 0.40
N PRO A 14 6.11 -18.95 -0.06
CA PRO A 14 7.06 -19.94 -0.58
C PRO A 14 7.92 -19.44 -1.75
N SER A 15 7.42 -18.50 -2.54
CA SER A 15 8.12 -17.80 -3.64
C SER A 15 9.04 -16.66 -3.17
N GLY A 16 9.09 -16.41 -1.86
CA GLY A 16 9.91 -15.35 -1.26
C GLY A 16 9.25 -13.97 -1.30
N GLY A 17 7.95 -13.87 -1.63
CA GLY A 17 7.19 -12.64 -1.57
C GLY A 17 7.01 -12.17 -0.12
N ARG A 18 7.24 -10.88 0.13
CA ARG A 18 7.03 -10.25 1.44
C ARG A 18 5.60 -9.73 1.50
N VAL A 19 4.77 -10.37 2.32
CA VAL A 19 3.33 -10.08 2.36
C VAL A 19 2.82 -9.82 3.77
N LEU A 20 1.80 -8.98 3.86
CA LEU A 20 1.09 -8.74 5.12
C LEU A 20 0.39 -10.02 5.56
N THR A 21 0.65 -10.46 6.79
CA THR A 21 0.26 -11.78 7.29
C THR A 21 -1.25 -12.01 7.19
N ASP A 22 -2.04 -11.03 7.61
CA ASP A 22 -3.52 -11.12 7.60
C ASP A 22 -4.12 -11.12 6.19
N LEU A 23 -3.33 -10.71 5.20
CA LEU A 23 -3.79 -10.56 3.81
C LEU A 23 -3.45 -11.77 2.96
N ARG A 24 -2.60 -12.67 3.48
CA ARG A 24 -2.18 -13.87 2.78
C ARG A 24 -3.38 -14.79 2.52
N PRO A 25 -3.59 -15.24 1.28
CA PRO A 25 -4.67 -16.16 0.97
C PRO A 25 -4.44 -17.53 1.63
N GLU A 26 -5.52 -18.16 2.07
CA GLU A 26 -5.48 -19.51 2.66
C GLU A 26 -5.08 -20.56 1.62
N THR A 27 -5.48 -20.37 0.36
CA THR A 27 -5.11 -21.24 -0.76
C THR A 27 -3.93 -20.68 -1.53
N SER A 28 -3.05 -21.57 -1.98
CA SER A 28 -1.93 -21.18 -2.84
C SER A 28 -2.46 -20.73 -4.20
N ASN A 29 -2.17 -19.49 -4.57
CA ASN A 29 -2.39 -18.98 -5.92
C ASN A 29 -1.07 -19.00 -6.70
N THR A 30 -1.17 -19.12 -8.02
CA THR A 30 0.00 -18.97 -8.91
C THR A 30 0.05 -17.54 -9.41
N TYR A 31 1.18 -16.88 -9.18
CA TYR A 31 1.45 -15.53 -9.66
C TYR A 31 2.52 -15.58 -10.76
N ALA A 32 2.50 -14.60 -11.66
CA ALA A 32 3.46 -14.53 -12.76
C ALA A 32 4.90 -14.33 -12.26
N ASP A 33 5.06 -13.49 -11.23
CA ASP A 33 6.31 -13.23 -10.55
C ASP A 33 6.05 -12.75 -9.10
N ARG A 34 7.13 -12.49 -8.37
CA ARG A 34 7.07 -12.01 -6.98
C ARG A 34 6.40 -10.63 -6.86
N LEU A 35 6.61 -9.75 -7.83
CA LEU A 35 6.01 -8.42 -7.78
C LEU A 35 4.49 -8.53 -7.91
N ALA A 36 4.01 -9.32 -8.87
CA ALA A 36 2.59 -9.60 -9.06
C ALA A 36 1.96 -10.24 -7.82
N GLU A 37 2.67 -11.17 -7.16
CA GLU A 37 2.25 -11.74 -5.87
C GLU A 37 2.08 -10.68 -4.80
N GLU A 38 3.15 -9.92 -4.53
CA GLU A 38 3.15 -8.90 -3.47
C GLU A 38 2.11 -7.83 -3.72
N THR A 39 2.00 -7.29 -4.94
CA THR A 39 1.03 -6.23 -5.25
C THR A 39 -0.40 -6.73 -5.16
N THR A 40 -0.67 -7.98 -5.54
CA THR A 40 -2.01 -8.57 -5.44
C THR A 40 -2.40 -8.82 -3.98
N ILE A 41 -1.48 -9.39 -3.19
CA ILE A 41 -1.78 -9.74 -1.80
C ILE A 41 -1.82 -8.49 -0.91
N ASN A 42 -0.87 -7.58 -1.07
CA ASN A 42 -0.70 -6.43 -0.18
C ASN A 42 -1.57 -5.23 -0.56
N GLY A 43 -2.07 -5.14 -1.80
CA GLY A 43 -2.88 -4.03 -2.29
C GLY A 43 -4.25 -3.97 -1.61
N ARG A 44 -4.61 -2.83 -1.02
CA ARG A 44 -5.90 -2.63 -0.35
C ARG A 44 -6.45 -1.23 -0.57
N GLY A 45 -7.74 -1.18 -0.90
CA GLY A 45 -8.54 0.03 -0.81
C GLY A 45 -8.62 0.52 0.63
N MET A 46 -8.39 1.82 0.83
CA MET A 46 -8.48 2.44 2.13
C MET A 46 -9.94 2.63 2.52
N THR A 47 -10.29 2.18 3.72
CA THR A 47 -11.65 2.25 4.24
C THR A 47 -12.04 3.69 4.45
N ASP A 48 -13.13 4.09 3.79
CA ASP A 48 -13.50 5.49 3.62
C ASP A 48 -15.02 5.71 3.62
N TYR A 49 -15.81 4.68 3.96
CA TYR A 49 -17.28 4.75 4.04
C TYR A 49 -17.78 5.68 5.15
N ASP A 50 -16.94 5.96 6.15
CA ASP A 50 -17.23 6.84 7.28
C ASP A 50 -16.69 8.28 7.06
N LEU A 51 -16.06 8.53 5.91
CA LEU A 51 -15.58 9.87 5.57
C LEU A 51 -16.68 10.72 4.92
N PRO A 52 -16.64 12.05 5.10
CA PRO A 52 -17.54 12.97 4.38
C PRO A 52 -17.45 12.79 2.86
N ALA A 53 -18.53 13.11 2.16
CA ALA A 53 -18.54 13.13 0.69
C ALA A 53 -17.80 14.37 0.13
N ALA A 54 -17.81 15.49 0.85
CA ALA A 54 -17.21 16.74 0.42
C ALA A 54 -15.68 16.60 0.23
N PRO A 55 -15.13 16.86 -0.96
CA PRO A 55 -13.71 16.59 -1.25
C PRO A 55 -12.72 17.29 -0.30
N HIS A 56 -12.99 18.54 0.07
CA HIS A 56 -12.11 19.33 0.94
C HIS A 56 -12.05 18.81 2.38
N GLU A 57 -13.11 18.15 2.86
CA GLU A 57 -13.15 17.51 4.18
C GLU A 57 -12.60 16.08 4.12
N ARG A 58 -12.92 15.36 3.03
CA ARG A 58 -12.55 13.96 2.79
C ARG A 58 -11.05 13.78 2.59
N THR A 59 -10.45 14.57 1.71
CA THR A 59 -9.06 14.45 1.28
C THR A 59 -8.06 14.40 2.44
N PRO A 60 -8.04 15.36 3.38
CA PRO A 60 -7.06 15.34 4.47
C PRO A 60 -7.27 14.14 5.42
N LEU A 61 -8.51 13.67 5.61
CA LEU A 61 -8.79 12.49 6.44
C LEU A 61 -8.30 11.21 5.77
N LEU A 62 -8.57 11.06 4.48
CA LEU A 62 -8.14 9.90 3.70
C LEU A 62 -6.62 9.83 3.63
N ILE A 63 -5.94 10.95 3.33
CA ILE A 63 -4.47 11.01 3.29
C ILE A 63 -3.88 10.62 4.65
N ARG A 64 -4.36 11.19 5.76
CA ARG A 64 -3.85 10.83 7.10
C ARG A 64 -3.98 9.34 7.39
N ARG A 65 -5.09 8.71 6.98
CA ARG A 65 -5.27 7.25 7.13
C ARG A 65 -4.26 6.46 6.31
N CYS A 66 -4.06 6.84 5.04
CA CYS A 66 -3.07 6.21 4.17
C CYS A 66 -1.68 6.29 4.79
N LEU A 67 -1.24 7.49 5.17
CA LEU A 67 0.10 7.70 5.73
C LEU A 67 0.28 6.99 7.07
N ALA A 68 -0.72 7.02 7.95
CA ALA A 68 -0.66 6.29 9.22
C ALA A 68 -0.52 4.78 9.00
N TYR A 69 -1.30 4.22 8.06
CA TYR A 69 -1.22 2.80 7.71
C TYR A 69 0.12 2.43 7.08
N VAL A 70 0.56 3.20 6.07
CA VAL A 70 1.85 3.02 5.39
C VAL A 70 2.99 3.05 6.39
N CYS A 71 3.08 4.07 7.24
CA CYS A 71 4.18 4.18 8.18
C CYS A 71 4.16 3.10 9.26
N ALA A 72 2.99 2.64 9.69
CA ALA A 72 2.90 1.50 10.60
C ALA A 72 3.43 0.21 9.93
N CYS A 73 2.98 -0.07 8.71
CA CYS A 73 3.40 -1.26 7.96
C CYS A 73 4.88 -1.23 7.60
N LEU A 74 5.43 -0.10 7.15
CA LEU A 74 6.85 0.03 6.81
C LEU A 74 7.76 -0.13 8.03
N ARG A 75 7.40 0.45 9.19
CA ARG A 75 8.14 0.22 10.43
C ARG A 75 8.12 -1.25 10.83
N LYS A 76 6.96 -1.90 10.72
CA LYS A 76 6.81 -3.33 11.00
C LYS A 76 7.56 -4.21 10.00
N ALA A 77 7.66 -3.80 8.74
CA ALA A 77 8.48 -4.47 7.74
C ALA A 77 9.95 -4.41 8.12
N HIS A 78 10.43 -3.22 8.50
CA HIS A 78 11.80 -3.02 8.94
C HIS A 78 12.14 -3.84 10.20
N GLU A 79 11.27 -3.81 11.20
CA GLU A 79 11.41 -4.62 12.41
C GLU A 79 11.48 -6.12 12.10
N HIS A 80 10.72 -6.60 11.11
CA HIS A 80 10.62 -8.02 10.77
C HIS A 80 11.75 -8.52 9.84
N PHE A 81 12.11 -7.73 8.82
CA PHE A 81 13.08 -8.12 7.79
C PHE A 81 14.49 -7.59 8.05
N GLY A 82 14.64 -6.56 8.88
CA GLY A 82 15.94 -5.94 9.18
C GLY A 82 16.50 -5.07 8.05
N ASP A 83 15.70 -4.71 7.05
CA ASP A 83 16.07 -3.88 5.90
C ASP A 83 15.00 -2.82 5.58
N THR A 84 15.25 -1.99 4.56
CA THR A 84 14.34 -0.92 4.10
C THR A 84 13.81 -1.18 2.69
N GLN A 85 13.80 -2.44 2.24
CA GLN A 85 13.48 -2.76 0.84
C GLN A 85 11.99 -2.68 0.52
N VAL A 86 11.11 -2.82 1.51
CA VAL A 86 9.67 -2.68 1.28
C VAL A 86 9.34 -1.22 1.01
N LYS A 87 8.69 -0.98 -0.12
CA LYS A 87 8.13 0.32 -0.49
C LYS A 87 6.61 0.28 -0.44
N ALA A 88 6.00 1.43 -0.17
CA ALA A 88 4.56 1.61 -0.27
C ALA A 88 4.21 2.51 -1.44
N TYR A 89 3.06 2.27 -2.04
CA TYR A 89 2.48 3.11 -3.08
C TYR A 89 1.09 3.49 -2.65
N VAL A 90 0.83 4.78 -2.56
CA VAL A 90 -0.49 5.35 -2.29
C VAL A 90 -1.00 5.95 -3.58
N SER A 91 -2.17 5.51 -4.04
CA SER A 91 -2.89 6.16 -5.12
C SER A 91 -4.18 6.79 -4.59
N LEU A 92 -4.50 8.00 -5.04
CA LEU A 92 -5.79 8.64 -4.83
C LEU A 92 -6.45 8.88 -6.19
N SER A 93 -7.68 8.43 -6.31
CA SER A 93 -8.47 8.53 -7.54
C SER A 93 -9.94 8.64 -7.20
N PHE A 94 -10.72 9.22 -8.11
CA PHE A 94 -12.17 9.26 -7.97
C PHE A 94 -12.78 7.91 -8.34
N ALA A 95 -13.75 7.45 -7.57
CA ALA A 95 -14.50 6.24 -7.86
C ALA A 95 -15.26 6.39 -9.18
N ASP A 96 -15.36 5.30 -9.93
CA ASP A 96 -16.19 5.21 -11.14
C ASP A 96 -17.66 4.97 -10.75
N THR A 97 -18.22 5.93 -10.01
CA THR A 97 -19.63 5.96 -9.57
C THR A 97 -20.22 7.35 -9.80
N GLU A 98 -21.54 7.48 -9.73
CA GLU A 98 -22.23 8.76 -9.92
C GLU A 98 -21.76 9.83 -8.92
N GLU A 99 -21.44 9.42 -7.69
CA GLU A 99 -20.98 10.31 -6.63
C GLU A 99 -19.52 10.74 -6.80
N ALA A 100 -18.74 10.04 -7.63
CA ALA A 100 -17.33 10.29 -7.91
C ALA A 100 -16.53 10.61 -6.63
N LEU A 101 -16.66 9.77 -5.60
CA LEU A 101 -15.97 10.00 -4.33
C LEU A 101 -14.46 9.81 -4.48
N LEU A 102 -13.67 10.65 -3.81
CA LEU A 102 -12.22 10.44 -3.74
C LEU A 102 -11.94 9.18 -2.91
N THR A 103 -11.30 8.20 -3.52
CA THR A 103 -10.90 6.94 -2.88
C THR A 103 -9.37 6.84 -2.85
N SER A 104 -8.86 5.83 -2.14
CA SER A 104 -7.43 5.56 -2.16
C SER A 104 -7.14 4.07 -2.10
N ASN A 105 -6.04 3.68 -2.73
CA ASN A 105 -5.48 2.34 -2.60
C ASN A 105 -4.03 2.43 -2.09
N VAL A 106 -3.69 1.53 -1.18
CA VAL A 106 -2.33 1.37 -0.66
C VAL A 106 -1.82 -0.01 -1.06
N THR A 107 -0.66 -0.06 -1.70
CA THR A 107 0.01 -1.30 -2.09
C THR A 107 1.43 -1.31 -1.56
N PHE A 108 1.92 -2.47 -1.14
CA PHE A 108 3.31 -2.64 -0.74
C PHE A 108 3.99 -3.70 -1.59
N CYS A 109 5.23 -3.42 -1.98
CA CYS A 109 6.07 -4.40 -2.65
C CYS A 109 7.55 -4.12 -2.43
N THR A 110 8.37 -5.09 -2.77
CA THR A 110 9.82 -5.08 -2.65
C THR A 110 10.41 -5.01 -4.06
N PRO A 111 10.95 -3.84 -4.48
CA PRO A 111 11.57 -3.71 -5.78
C PRO A 111 12.65 -4.77 -5.98
N LEU A 112 12.63 -5.41 -7.15
CA LEU A 112 13.64 -6.38 -7.56
C LEU A 112 14.55 -5.72 -8.61
N PRO A 113 15.88 -5.94 -8.54
CA PRO A 113 16.82 -5.39 -9.52
C PRO A 113 16.46 -5.73 -10.97
N ASP A 114 15.91 -6.93 -11.18
CA ASP A 114 15.63 -7.49 -12.52
C ASP A 114 14.15 -7.46 -12.90
N VAL A 115 13.29 -6.84 -12.09
CA VAL A 115 11.84 -6.72 -12.39
C VAL A 115 11.50 -5.26 -12.59
N ARG A 116 10.61 -5.00 -13.55
CA ARG A 116 10.05 -3.67 -13.78
C ARG A 116 9.47 -3.13 -12.45
N PRO A 117 9.69 -1.86 -12.08
CA PRO A 117 9.05 -1.27 -10.91
C PRO A 117 7.52 -1.42 -10.99
N TYR A 118 6.86 -1.47 -9.83
CA TYR A 118 5.39 -1.53 -9.78
C TYR A 118 4.75 -0.40 -10.60
N ILE A 119 5.26 0.83 -10.41
CA ILE A 119 4.91 2.01 -11.20
C ILE A 119 6.22 2.56 -11.78
N PRO A 120 6.50 2.32 -13.07
CA PRO A 120 7.79 2.67 -13.68
C PRO A 120 8.10 4.16 -13.70
N ASP A 121 7.07 4.99 -13.92
CA ASP A 121 7.18 6.44 -13.96
C ASP A 121 5.98 7.02 -13.19
N VAL A 122 6.19 7.24 -11.89
CA VAL A 122 5.15 7.77 -10.99
C VAL A 122 4.72 9.17 -11.41
N GLU A 123 5.64 9.98 -11.95
CA GLU A 123 5.37 11.37 -12.36
C GLU A 123 4.56 11.45 -13.66
N ALA A 124 4.55 10.37 -14.47
CA ALA A 124 3.76 10.30 -15.69
C ALA A 124 2.32 9.80 -15.48
N VAL A 125 1.92 9.44 -14.25
CA VAL A 125 0.55 9.02 -13.95
C VAL A 125 -0.37 10.25 -13.95
N THR A 126 -1.44 10.22 -14.75
CA THR A 126 -2.32 11.39 -14.98
C THR A 126 -3.76 11.20 -14.49
N ASP A 127 -4.19 9.96 -14.30
CA ASP A 127 -5.55 9.57 -13.90
C ASP A 127 -5.71 9.41 -12.38
N ALA A 128 -4.59 9.42 -11.64
CA ALA A 128 -4.56 9.36 -10.19
C ALA A 128 -3.40 10.20 -9.63
N ALA A 129 -3.56 10.70 -8.40
CA ALA A 129 -2.43 11.20 -7.63
C ALA A 129 -1.72 10.01 -6.98
N VAL A 130 -0.44 9.80 -7.29
CA VAL A 130 0.33 8.65 -6.81
C VAL A 130 1.56 9.12 -6.05
N ALA A 131 1.88 8.44 -4.95
CA ALA A 131 3.12 8.63 -4.21
C ALA A 131 3.78 7.27 -3.92
N GLU A 132 5.07 7.16 -4.21
CA GLU A 132 5.94 6.13 -3.62
C GLU A 132 6.41 6.64 -2.25
N ILE A 133 6.33 5.80 -1.21
CA ILE A 133 6.70 6.13 0.16
C ILE A 133 7.65 5.06 0.70
N THR A 134 8.75 5.52 1.27
CA THR A 134 9.78 4.69 1.91
C THR A 134 9.73 4.84 3.43
N LEU A 135 10.49 3.99 4.14
CA LEU A 135 10.61 4.12 5.60
C LEU A 135 11.20 5.47 6.02
N GLU A 136 12.11 6.02 5.24
CA GLU A 136 12.77 7.30 5.53
C GLU A 136 11.77 8.45 5.52
N ASP A 137 10.84 8.47 4.57
CA ASP A 137 9.76 9.47 4.50
C ASP A 137 8.91 9.48 5.77
N CYS A 138 8.66 8.30 6.35
CA CYS A 138 7.91 8.14 7.59
C CYS A 138 8.66 8.61 8.85
N SER A 139 9.98 8.80 8.78
CA SER A 139 10.77 9.37 9.88
C SER A 139 10.76 10.90 9.87
N ALA A 140 10.54 11.51 8.71
CA ALA A 140 10.40 12.96 8.57
C ALA A 140 9.04 13.50 9.08
N TRP A 141 8.10 12.61 9.42
CA TRP A 141 6.74 12.94 9.85
C TRP A 141 6.44 12.64 11.33
N ALA A 142 7.45 12.19 12.10
CA ALA A 142 7.36 11.97 13.54
C ALA A 142 7.78 13.23 14.32
#